data_AF-A0A938YHV8-F1
#
_entry.id   AF-A0A938YHV8-F1
#
_cell.length_a   1.000
_cell.length_b   1.000
_cell.length_c   1.000
_cell.angle_alpha   90.00
_cell.angle_beta   90.00
_cell.angle_gamma   90.00
#
_symmetry.space_group_name_H-M   'P 1'
#
loop_
_entity.id
_entity.type
_entity.pdbx_description
1 polymer ?
#
loop_
_entity_poly.entity_id
_entity_poly.type
_entity_poly.pdbx_seq_one_letter_code
_entity_poly.pdbx_strand_id
1 'polypeptide(L)'
;MVDSARARRLSKRIVAIVATELEHQVKDPRLAMLTVTGATVTPDLRDAVVYYTVYGDDDDVQATGLALASATGVLRTAVGRQTGIKFTPTLSFKLDAVPENASRIDDLLAAAQAADAAVAQQAASAQYAGEPDPYRVPRVEPEDEDDSDEGDPSDEADTDPGDTDLDDTDPGDTDLDDTGLDDAGGEGTRERGEPDGRSARGSVTGVGSPAGPDRN
;
A
#
# COMPACT_ATOMS: atom_id res chain seq x y z
N MET A 1 -18.24 -27.70 -1.57
CA MET A 1 -17.30 -26.57 -1.39
C MET A 1 -17.60 -25.55 -2.48
N VAL A 2 -17.82 -24.30 -2.08
CA VAL A 2 -18.19 -23.21 -2.99
C VAL A 2 -16.94 -22.80 -3.79
N ASP A 3 -17.02 -22.80 -5.13
CA ASP A 3 -15.87 -22.59 -6.03
C ASP A 3 -15.56 -21.09 -6.21
N SER A 4 -15.05 -20.47 -5.15
CA SER A 4 -14.64 -19.07 -5.13
C SER A 4 -13.47 -18.77 -6.08
N ALA A 5 -12.61 -19.76 -6.34
CA ALA A 5 -11.50 -19.64 -7.28
C ALA A 5 -12.00 -19.49 -8.73
N ARG A 6 -13.03 -20.25 -9.12
CA ARG A 6 -13.68 -20.09 -10.42
C ARG A 6 -14.43 -18.77 -10.54
N ALA A 7 -15.14 -18.35 -9.49
CA ALA A 7 -15.79 -17.04 -9.48
C ALA A 7 -14.79 -15.90 -9.69
N ARG A 8 -13.63 -15.91 -9.00
CA ARG A 8 -12.57 -14.90 -9.20
C ARG A 8 -11.98 -14.89 -10.61
N ARG A 9 -11.77 -16.07 -11.22
CA ARG A 9 -11.31 -16.16 -12.62
C ARG A 9 -12.36 -15.60 -13.59
N LEU A 10 -13.63 -15.90 -13.34
CA LEU A 10 -14.74 -15.38 -14.15
C LEU A 10 -14.87 -13.87 -14.01
N SER A 11 -14.80 -13.33 -12.79
CA SER A 11 -14.77 -11.89 -12.52
C SER A 11 -13.74 -11.16 -13.39
N LYS A 12 -12.48 -11.60 -13.36
CA LYS A 12 -11.40 -10.97 -14.15
C LYS A 12 -11.69 -11.03 -15.65
N ARG A 13 -12.24 -12.14 -16.12
CA ARG A 13 -12.58 -12.31 -17.54
C ARG A 13 -13.76 -11.44 -17.97
N ILE A 14 -14.78 -11.30 -17.12
CA ILE A 14 -15.92 -10.41 -17.35
C ILE A 14 -15.44 -8.96 -17.50
N VAL A 15 -14.53 -8.49 -16.64
CA VAL A 15 -13.97 -7.13 -16.75
C VAL A 15 -13.33 -6.91 -18.11
N ALA A 16 -12.44 -7.81 -18.54
CA ALA A 16 -11.77 -7.69 -19.83
C ALA A 16 -12.75 -7.72 -21.02
N ILE A 17 -13.74 -8.62 -20.98
CA ILE A 17 -14.76 -8.74 -22.03
C ILE A 17 -15.60 -7.47 -22.09
N VAL A 18 -16.13 -7.01 -20.95
CA VAL A 18 -17.00 -5.85 -20.89
C VAL A 18 -16.25 -4.59 -21.34
N ALA A 19 -15.01 -4.39 -20.90
CA ALA A 19 -14.18 -3.26 -21.36
C ALA A 19 -13.99 -3.27 -22.88
N THR A 20 -13.64 -4.42 -23.46
CA THR A 20 -13.42 -4.57 -24.90
C THR A 20 -14.72 -4.37 -25.71
N GLU A 21 -15.84 -4.88 -25.21
CA GLU A 21 -17.13 -4.77 -25.89
C GLU A 21 -17.73 -3.36 -25.79
N LEU A 22 -17.48 -2.64 -24.70
CA LEU A 22 -17.83 -1.24 -24.57
C LEU A 22 -17.04 -0.38 -25.58
N GLU A 23 -15.73 -0.62 -25.72
CA GLU A 23 -14.88 0.10 -26.68
C GLU A 23 -15.27 -0.16 -28.14
N HIS A 24 -15.55 -1.43 -28.51
CA HIS A 24 -15.79 -1.80 -29.90
C HIS A 24 -17.24 -1.70 -30.36
N GLN A 25 -18.20 -2.01 -29.49
CA GLN A 25 -19.59 -2.25 -29.88
C GLN A 25 -20.52 -1.13 -29.47
N VAL A 26 -20.13 -0.30 -28.49
CA VAL A 26 -20.98 0.77 -27.96
C VAL A 26 -20.42 2.14 -28.30
N LYS A 27 -20.81 2.64 -29.48
CA LYS A 27 -20.45 3.99 -29.97
C LYS A 27 -21.38 5.08 -29.42
N ASP A 28 -21.76 4.98 -28.15
CA ASP A 28 -22.53 6.05 -27.50
C ASP A 28 -21.53 7.06 -26.92
N PRO A 29 -21.60 8.36 -27.30
CA PRO A 29 -20.75 9.40 -26.70
C PRO A 29 -20.82 9.43 -25.18
N ARG A 30 -21.95 9.04 -24.58
CA ARG A 30 -22.16 9.00 -23.13
C ARG A 30 -21.31 7.94 -22.44
N LEU A 31 -20.90 6.89 -23.16
CA LEU A 31 -20.08 5.80 -22.63
C LEU A 31 -18.58 6.00 -22.91
N ALA A 32 -18.20 7.06 -23.61
CA ALA A 32 -16.81 7.34 -23.95
C ALA A 32 -15.93 7.68 -22.73
N MET A 33 -16.54 8.18 -21.65
CA MET A 33 -15.85 8.54 -20.40
C MET A 33 -16.01 7.49 -19.30
N LEU A 34 -16.53 6.31 -19.62
CA LEU A 34 -16.73 5.22 -18.68
C LEU A 34 -15.46 4.39 -18.54
N THR A 35 -15.04 4.14 -17.30
CA THR A 35 -13.97 3.17 -16.97
C THR A 35 -14.53 2.02 -16.14
N VAL A 36 -14.19 0.77 -16.49
CA VAL A 36 -14.58 -0.42 -15.70
C VAL A 36 -13.46 -0.75 -14.71
N THR A 37 -13.71 -0.59 -13.40
CA THR A 37 -12.69 -0.86 -12.38
C THR A 37 -12.60 -2.34 -12.01
N GLY A 38 -13.73 -3.04 -11.99
CA GLY A 38 -13.75 -4.40 -11.48
C GLY A 38 -15.10 -5.12 -11.61
N ALA A 39 -15.12 -6.40 -11.24
CA ALA A 39 -16.36 -7.17 -11.17
C ALA A 39 -16.33 -8.20 -10.04
N THR A 40 -17.44 -8.35 -9.34
CA THR A 40 -17.67 -9.39 -8.33
C THR A 40 -18.71 -10.36 -8.85
N VAL A 41 -18.38 -11.65 -8.85
CA VAL A 41 -19.30 -12.71 -9.25
C VAL A 41 -19.69 -13.49 -8.02
N THR A 42 -20.97 -13.82 -7.89
CA THR A 42 -21.45 -14.68 -6.82
C THR A 42 -20.83 -16.07 -6.92
N PRO A 43 -20.68 -16.79 -5.80
CA PRO A 43 -19.98 -18.07 -5.84
C PRO A 43 -20.72 -19.19 -6.60
N ASP A 44 -22.02 -19.01 -6.86
CA ASP A 44 -22.85 -19.86 -7.71
C ASP A 44 -22.83 -19.46 -9.20
N LEU A 45 -22.06 -18.42 -9.56
CA LEU A 45 -21.84 -17.89 -10.91
C LEU A 45 -23.11 -17.39 -11.61
N ARG A 46 -24.18 -17.10 -10.86
CA ARG A 46 -25.46 -16.66 -11.41
C ARG A 46 -25.57 -15.15 -11.54
N ASP A 47 -24.92 -14.40 -10.65
CA ASP A 47 -24.99 -12.95 -10.63
C ASP A 47 -23.58 -12.35 -10.65
N ALA A 48 -23.43 -11.29 -11.42
CA ALA A 48 -22.19 -10.55 -11.55
C ALA A 48 -22.46 -9.05 -11.43
N VAL A 49 -21.78 -8.41 -10.48
CA VAL A 49 -21.80 -6.96 -10.29
C VAL A 49 -20.54 -6.39 -10.92
N VAL A 50 -20.70 -5.51 -11.90
CA VAL A 50 -19.61 -4.78 -12.56
C VAL A 50 -19.56 -3.37 -11.98
N TYR A 51 -18.38 -2.96 -11.53
CA TYR A 51 -18.10 -1.64 -10.99
C TYR A 51 -17.50 -0.76 -12.08
N TYR A 52 -18.03 0.46 -12.19
CA TYR A 52 -17.57 1.43 -13.17
C TYR A 52 -17.44 2.82 -12.54
N THR A 53 -16.55 3.63 -13.09
CA THR A 53 -16.46 5.07 -12.83
C THR A 53 -16.84 5.82 -14.11
N VAL A 54 -17.33 7.03 -13.94
CA VAL A 54 -17.59 7.95 -15.04
C VAL A 54 -16.82 9.22 -14.75
N TYR A 55 -16.10 9.72 -15.75
CA TYR A 55 -15.49 11.04 -15.68
C TYR A 55 -16.50 12.08 -16.18
N GLY A 56 -17.14 12.81 -15.27
CA GLY A 56 -18.18 13.79 -15.59
C GLY A 56 -18.99 14.22 -14.36
N ASP A 57 -20.08 14.95 -14.60
CA ASP A 57 -20.99 15.41 -13.56
C ASP A 57 -22.08 14.36 -13.24
N ASP A 58 -22.90 14.58 -12.21
CA ASP A 58 -23.98 13.67 -11.80
C ASP A 58 -24.96 13.34 -12.95
N ASP A 59 -25.22 14.31 -13.84
CA ASP A 59 -26.07 14.11 -15.01
C ASP A 59 -25.46 13.10 -15.99
N ASP A 60 -24.13 13.12 -16.17
CA ASP A 60 -23.41 12.16 -17.00
C ASP A 60 -23.43 10.77 -16.38
N VAL A 61 -23.33 10.69 -15.05
CA VAL A 61 -23.46 9.42 -14.31
C VAL A 61 -24.83 8.80 -14.54
N GLN A 62 -25.91 9.58 -14.43
CA GLN A 62 -27.27 9.07 -14.67
C GLN A 62 -27.48 8.68 -16.14
N ALA A 63 -27.02 9.50 -17.08
CA ALA A 63 -27.11 9.21 -18.50
C ALA A 63 -26.35 7.93 -18.87
N THR A 64 -25.17 7.73 -18.27
CA THR A 64 -24.34 6.53 -18.42
C THR A 64 -25.03 5.29 -17.85
N GLY A 65 -25.64 5.41 -16.67
CA GLY A 65 -26.40 4.31 -16.06
C GLY A 65 -27.54 3.82 -16.95
N LEU A 66 -28.28 4.74 -17.59
CA LEU A 66 -29.35 4.40 -18.54
C LEU A 66 -28.81 3.74 -19.83
N ALA A 67 -27.67 4.22 -20.32
CA ALA A 67 -27.00 3.63 -21.48
C ALA A 67 -26.53 2.20 -21.19
N LEU A 68 -25.91 1.95 -20.02
CA LEU A 68 -25.51 0.62 -19.57
C LEU A 68 -26.70 -0.32 -19.40
N ALA A 69 -27.82 0.16 -18.83
CA ALA A 69 -29.04 -0.63 -18.70
C ALA A 69 -29.54 -1.11 -20.08
N SER A 70 -29.48 -0.25 -21.09
CA SER A 70 -29.85 -0.59 -22.47
C SER A 70 -28.85 -1.56 -23.12
N ALA A 71 -27.55 -1.39 -22.85
CA ALA A 71 -26.48 -2.24 -23.38
C ALA A 71 -26.34 -3.59 -22.66
N THR A 72 -27.00 -3.79 -21.51
CA THR A 72 -26.85 -4.98 -20.65
C THR A 72 -27.09 -6.29 -21.41
N GLY A 73 -28.09 -6.33 -22.29
CA GLY A 73 -28.40 -7.53 -23.08
C GLY A 73 -27.31 -7.91 -24.08
N VAL A 74 -26.71 -6.91 -24.73
CA VAL A 74 -25.60 -7.08 -25.69
C VAL A 74 -24.36 -7.55 -24.95
N LEU A 75 -24.00 -6.87 -23.85
CA LEU A 75 -22.86 -7.21 -23.01
C LEU A 75 -22.98 -8.62 -22.44
N ARG A 76 -24.16 -9.00 -21.95
CA ARG A 76 -24.41 -10.36 -21.46
C ARG A 76 -24.21 -11.41 -22.56
N THR A 77 -24.69 -11.15 -23.76
CA THR A 77 -24.53 -12.07 -24.90
C THR A 77 -23.05 -12.24 -25.27
N ALA A 78 -22.30 -11.13 -25.30
CA ALA A 78 -20.87 -11.16 -25.56
C ALA A 78 -20.10 -11.93 -24.49
N VAL A 79 -20.42 -11.72 -23.20
CA VAL A 79 -19.85 -12.48 -22.09
C VAL A 79 -20.12 -13.97 -22.22
N GLY A 80 -21.35 -14.36 -22.53
CA GLY A 80 -21.70 -15.78 -22.76
C GLY A 80 -20.88 -16.41 -23.89
N ARG A 81 -20.76 -15.70 -25.02
CA ARG A 81 -20.02 -16.13 -26.20
C ARG A 81 -18.51 -16.27 -25.95
N GLN A 82 -17.89 -15.29 -25.28
CA GLN A 82 -16.43 -15.28 -25.07
C GLN A 82 -15.97 -16.14 -23.89
N THR A 83 -16.86 -16.42 -22.94
CA THR A 83 -16.52 -17.23 -21.76
C THR A 83 -16.88 -18.71 -21.94
N GLY A 84 -17.83 -19.04 -22.83
CA GLY A 84 -18.23 -20.43 -23.12
C GLY A 84 -18.92 -21.14 -21.95
N ILE A 85 -19.53 -20.38 -21.03
CA ILE A 85 -20.19 -20.92 -19.83
C ILE A 85 -21.64 -21.28 -20.13
N LYS A 86 -22.11 -22.41 -19.56
CA LYS A 86 -23.47 -22.91 -19.75
C LYS A 86 -24.54 -21.92 -19.26
N PHE A 87 -24.29 -21.28 -18.12
CA PHE A 87 -25.16 -20.28 -17.54
C PHE A 87 -24.42 -18.95 -17.53
N THR A 88 -24.91 -18.00 -18.32
CA THR A 88 -24.34 -16.65 -18.35
C THR A 88 -24.94 -15.84 -17.20
N PRO A 89 -24.12 -15.27 -16.32
CA PRO A 89 -24.59 -14.52 -15.18
C PRO A 89 -25.42 -13.30 -15.59
N THR A 90 -26.31 -12.89 -14.70
CA THR A 90 -26.99 -11.59 -14.81
C THR A 90 -25.98 -10.51 -14.49
N LEU A 91 -25.81 -9.53 -15.39
CA LEU A 91 -24.92 -8.40 -15.18
C LEU A 91 -25.70 -7.26 -14.52
N SER A 92 -25.19 -6.77 -13.40
CA SER A 92 -25.65 -5.55 -12.73
C SER A 92 -24.51 -4.53 -12.70
N PHE A 93 -24.82 -3.26 -12.92
CA PHE A 93 -23.81 -2.19 -12.92
C PHE A 93 -23.95 -1.32 -11.68
N LYS A 94 -22.83 -1.03 -11.02
CA LYS A 94 -22.77 -0.11 -9.87
C LYS A 94 -21.65 0.89 -10.05
N LEU A 95 -21.92 2.13 -9.65
CA LEU A 95 -20.89 3.15 -9.57
C LEU A 95 -19.86 2.74 -8.51
N ASP A 96 -18.59 2.92 -8.84
CA ASP A 96 -17.48 2.63 -7.97
C ASP A 96 -17.17 3.82 -7.06
N ALA A 97 -17.15 3.58 -5.75
CA ALA A 97 -16.81 4.58 -4.72
C ALA A 97 -15.32 4.56 -4.34
N VAL A 98 -14.51 3.66 -4.91
CA VAL A 98 -13.07 3.56 -4.64
C VAL A 98 -12.29 4.88 -4.91
N PRO A 99 -12.60 5.69 -5.94
CA PRO A 99 -11.87 6.94 -6.17
C PRO A 99 -11.95 7.92 -5.00
N GLU A 100 -13.12 8.08 -4.38
CA GLU A 100 -13.33 8.97 -3.24
C GLU A 100 -12.52 8.51 -2.01
N ASN A 101 -12.40 7.20 -1.83
CA ASN A 101 -11.69 6.64 -0.70
C ASN A 101 -10.17 6.74 -0.85
N ALA A 102 -9.65 6.74 -2.09
CA ALA A 102 -8.23 6.94 -2.36
C ALA A 102 -7.79 8.35 -1.97
N SER A 103 -8.52 9.39 -2.38
CA SER A 103 -8.22 10.78 -2.00
C SER A 103 -8.21 10.96 -0.49
N ARG A 104 -9.15 10.33 0.23
CA ARG A 104 -9.18 10.36 1.69
C ARG A 104 -7.96 9.71 2.33
N ILE A 105 -7.46 8.61 1.76
CA ILE A 105 -6.24 7.95 2.25
C ILE A 105 -5.02 8.84 2.02
N ASP A 106 -4.92 9.48 0.85
CA ASP A 106 -3.84 10.41 0.52
C ASP A 106 -3.82 11.60 1.49
N ASP A 107 -5.00 12.16 1.81
CA ASP A 107 -5.14 13.25 2.79
C ASP A 107 -4.66 12.83 4.18
N LEU A 108 -5.02 11.63 4.63
CA LEU A 108 -4.60 11.08 5.92
C LEU A 108 -3.08 10.81 5.96
N LEU A 109 -2.52 10.32 4.86
CA LEU A 109 -1.08 10.07 4.76
C LEU A 109 -0.29 11.38 4.78
N ALA A 110 -0.77 12.41 4.07
CA ALA A 110 -0.17 13.74 4.10
C ALA A 110 -0.23 14.35 5.52
N ALA A 111 -1.35 14.19 6.22
CA ALA A 111 -1.49 14.65 7.60
C ALA A 111 -0.53 13.92 8.56
N ALA A 112 -0.37 12.61 8.40
CA ALA A 112 0.57 11.82 9.20
C ALA A 112 2.03 12.26 8.96
N GLN A 113 2.44 12.42 7.70
CA GLN A 113 3.78 12.91 7.37
C GLN A 113 4.07 14.30 7.96
N ALA A 114 3.08 15.19 7.96
CA ALA A 114 3.23 16.52 8.56
C ALA A 114 3.39 16.44 10.08
N ALA A 115 2.66 15.57 10.76
CA ALA A 115 2.78 15.35 12.20
C ALA A 115 4.16 14.77 12.57
N ASP A 116 4.62 13.75 11.83
CA ASP A 116 5.93 13.13 12.03
C ASP A 116 7.07 14.15 11.81
N ALA A 117 6.96 14.99 10.78
CA ALA A 117 7.92 16.06 10.52
C ALA A 117 7.95 17.09 11.66
N ALA A 118 6.81 17.41 12.27
CA ALA A 118 6.74 18.31 13.43
C ALA A 118 7.41 17.69 14.67
N VAL A 119 7.17 16.41 14.95
CA VAL A 119 7.83 15.68 16.04
C VAL A 119 9.34 15.60 15.81
N ALA A 120 9.78 15.33 14.57
CA ALA A 120 11.18 15.29 14.23
C ALA A 120 11.87 16.67 14.40
N GLN A 121 11.20 17.76 14.03
CA GLN A 121 11.70 19.12 14.27
C GLN A 121 11.78 19.42 15.78
N GLN A 122 10.77 19.05 16.54
CA GLN A 122 10.76 19.22 18.00
C GLN A 122 11.92 18.44 18.63
N ALA A 123 12.13 17.18 18.25
CA ALA A 123 13.25 16.37 18.72
C ALA A 123 14.61 16.96 18.33
N ALA A 124 14.76 17.49 17.11
CA ALA A 124 15.99 18.14 16.66
C ALA A 124 16.31 19.43 17.44
N SER A 125 15.27 20.15 17.89
CA SER A 125 15.41 21.36 18.72
C SER A 125 15.44 21.10 20.23
N ALA A 126 15.14 19.87 20.66
CA ALA A 126 15.04 19.54 22.07
C ALA A 126 16.42 19.50 22.71
N GLN A 127 16.58 20.24 23.81
CA GLN A 127 17.75 20.12 24.68
C GLN A 127 17.48 19.02 25.71
N TYR A 128 18.49 18.19 25.96
CA TYR A 128 18.42 17.14 26.97
C TYR A 128 18.13 17.76 28.34
N ALA A 129 17.09 17.29 29.02
CA ALA A 129 16.60 17.89 30.27
C ALA A 129 17.45 17.55 31.52
N GLY A 130 18.51 16.76 31.37
CA GLY A 130 19.42 16.39 32.45
C GLY A 130 20.72 17.19 32.47
N GLU A 131 21.36 17.21 33.65
CA GLU A 131 22.71 17.76 33.81
C GLU A 131 23.76 16.85 33.12
N PRO A 132 24.92 17.39 32.68
CA PRO A 132 25.91 16.65 31.88
C PRO A 132 26.54 15.44 32.57
N ASP A 133 26.50 15.39 33.90
CA ASP A 133 26.96 14.24 34.68
C ASP A 133 25.86 13.81 35.66
N PRO A 134 25.18 12.68 35.40
CA PRO A 134 24.10 12.17 36.26
C PRO A 134 24.63 11.42 37.49
N TYR A 135 25.95 11.27 37.67
CA TYR A 135 26.52 10.50 38.77
C TYR A 135 26.92 11.37 39.96
N ARG A 136 26.67 10.83 41.15
CA ARG A 136 27.11 11.44 42.41
C ARG A 136 28.61 11.20 42.58
N VAL A 137 29.41 12.27 42.53
CA VAL A 137 30.86 12.19 42.76
C VAL A 137 31.11 11.64 44.17
N PRO A 138 31.95 10.59 44.32
CA PRO A 138 32.35 10.09 45.64
C PRO A 138 32.95 11.21 46.48
N ARG A 139 32.64 11.24 47.78
CA ARG A 139 33.27 12.18 48.71
C ARG A 139 34.76 11.86 48.78
N VAL A 140 35.59 12.79 48.31
CA VAL A 140 37.03 12.74 48.54
C VAL A 140 37.26 13.18 49.99
N GLU A 141 37.65 12.26 50.86
CA GLU A 141 38.20 12.64 52.17
C GLU A 141 39.65 13.11 51.95
N PRO A 142 40.08 14.22 52.57
CA PRO A 142 41.46 14.68 52.43
C PRO A 142 42.41 13.64 53.01
N GLU A 143 43.39 13.21 52.19
CA GLU A 143 44.52 12.41 52.65
C GLU A 143 45.42 13.30 53.51
N ASP A 144 45.28 13.19 54.84
CA ASP A 144 46.29 13.68 55.78
C ASP A 144 47.34 12.57 56.00
N GLU A 145 48.60 12.92 55.72
CA GLU A 145 49.79 12.08 55.90
C GLU A 145 50.10 11.82 57.39
N ASP A 146 50.41 10.56 57.69
CA ASP A 146 51.33 10.02 58.72
C ASP A 146 51.13 10.40 60.22
N ASP A 147 50.88 9.42 61.08
CA ASP A 147 51.96 8.76 61.85
C ASP A 147 51.46 7.58 62.72
N SER A 148 52.37 6.63 62.90
CA SER A 148 52.39 5.37 63.67
C SER A 148 51.72 5.32 65.07
N ASP A 149 51.17 4.16 65.46
CA ASP A 149 51.75 3.23 66.48
C ASP A 149 50.79 2.06 66.84
N GLU A 150 51.39 0.96 67.33
CA GLU A 150 50.97 -0.45 67.35
C GLU A 150 49.89 -0.85 68.38
N GLY A 151 49.17 -1.96 68.10
CA GLY A 151 48.38 -2.68 69.10
C GLY A 151 47.50 -3.83 68.57
N ASP A 152 48.08 -5.02 68.41
CA ASP A 152 47.42 -6.35 68.32
C ASP A 152 47.52 -7.06 69.69
N PRO A 153 46.82 -8.17 70.05
CA PRO A 153 45.67 -8.92 69.50
C PRO A 153 44.52 -8.99 70.56
N SER A 154 43.37 -9.66 70.47
CA SER A 154 42.93 -10.97 69.94
C SER A 154 41.39 -10.99 69.99
N ASP A 155 40.74 -11.91 69.25
CA ASP A 155 39.90 -13.01 69.78
C ASP A 155 38.74 -13.40 68.85
N GLU A 156 38.84 -14.65 68.39
CA GLU A 156 37.80 -15.66 68.16
C GLU A 156 36.70 -15.44 67.10
N ALA A 157 36.66 -16.45 66.23
CA ALA A 157 35.62 -16.72 65.28
C ALA A 157 34.33 -17.19 65.97
N ASP A 158 33.18 -16.86 65.38
CA ASP A 158 32.05 -17.77 65.37
C ASP A 158 31.24 -17.57 64.08
N THR A 159 31.22 -18.61 63.26
CA THR A 159 30.32 -18.79 62.12
C THR A 159 29.31 -19.83 62.53
N ASP A 160 28.01 -19.53 62.51
CA ASP A 160 26.94 -20.45 62.05
C ASP A 160 25.58 -19.71 61.90
N PRO A 161 24.48 -20.32 61.41
CA PRO A 161 23.91 -19.97 60.11
C PRO A 161 22.39 -19.70 60.20
N GLY A 162 21.74 -19.46 59.05
CA GLY A 162 20.38 -19.97 58.84
C GLY A 162 19.21 -18.99 58.73
N ASP A 163 18.28 -19.44 57.88
CA ASP A 163 16.87 -19.06 57.64
C ASP A 163 16.56 -17.72 56.97
N THR A 164 16.26 -17.68 55.66
CA THR A 164 15.12 -18.21 54.85
C THR A 164 13.88 -17.32 54.88
N ASP A 165 13.43 -16.94 53.68
CA ASP A 165 12.04 -16.99 53.18
C ASP A 165 12.17 -16.71 51.67
N LEU A 166 12.08 -17.66 50.74
CA LEU A 166 10.90 -18.42 50.25
C LEU A 166 9.66 -17.54 50.05
N ASP A 167 9.47 -17.05 48.82
CA ASP A 167 8.39 -17.40 47.90
C ASP A 167 8.26 -16.31 46.81
N ASP A 168 8.41 -16.65 45.53
CA ASP A 168 7.24 -16.91 44.69
C ASP A 168 7.65 -17.47 43.32
N THR A 169 6.93 -18.50 42.90
CA THR A 169 7.25 -19.40 41.79
C THR A 169 6.26 -19.14 40.63
N ASP A 170 6.82 -18.81 39.44
CA ASP A 170 6.48 -19.36 38.09
C ASP A 170 5.14 -18.95 37.40
N PRO A 171 4.86 -19.32 36.12
CA PRO A 171 5.65 -19.52 34.88
C PRO A 171 5.12 -18.71 33.66
N GLY A 172 5.84 -18.75 32.53
CA GLY A 172 5.24 -18.53 31.19
C GLY A 172 6.29 -18.11 30.14
N ASP A 173 7.07 -19.05 29.60
CA ASP A 173 6.77 -19.77 28.35
C ASP A 173 6.82 -18.86 27.11
N THR A 174 7.92 -18.89 26.35
CA THR A 174 7.94 -19.50 25.00
C THR A 174 9.25 -19.22 24.25
N ASP A 175 9.71 -20.29 23.62
CA ASP A 175 10.83 -20.39 22.70
C ASP A 175 10.79 -19.35 21.57
N LEU A 176 11.95 -18.74 21.28
CA LEU A 176 12.22 -18.25 19.93
C LEU A 176 13.63 -18.63 19.50
N ASP A 177 13.62 -19.52 18.51
CA ASP A 177 14.71 -20.12 17.78
C ASP A 177 15.75 -19.11 17.26
N ASP A 178 17.00 -19.36 17.65
CA ASP A 178 18.20 -18.87 16.97
C ASP A 178 18.42 -19.69 15.68
N THR A 179 17.71 -19.30 14.62
CA THR A 179 18.06 -19.71 13.27
C THR A 179 18.95 -18.65 12.64
N GLY A 180 20.24 -18.95 12.58
CA GLY A 180 21.16 -18.33 11.63
C GLY A 180 20.64 -18.45 10.20
N LEU A 181 20.59 -17.32 9.50
CA LEU A 181 20.48 -17.21 8.05
C LEU A 181 21.33 -16.03 7.59
N ASP A 182 22.59 -16.34 7.28
CA ASP A 182 23.25 -16.00 6.02
C ASP A 182 22.92 -14.62 5.37
N ASP A 183 23.63 -13.58 5.79
CA ASP A 183 23.75 -12.34 5.00
C ASP A 183 24.94 -12.45 4.03
N ALA A 184 24.67 -13.04 2.87
CA ALA A 184 25.57 -13.02 1.72
C ALA A 184 24.75 -12.79 0.45
N GLY A 185 24.70 -11.54 -0.05
CA GLY A 185 23.99 -11.28 -1.30
C GLY A 185 23.94 -9.85 -1.81
N GLY A 186 25.08 -9.34 -2.32
CA GLY A 186 25.09 -8.67 -3.63
C GLY A 186 24.83 -7.16 -3.70
N GLU A 187 25.90 -6.38 -3.53
CA GLU A 187 26.01 -5.04 -4.11
C GLU A 187 26.08 -5.13 -5.64
N GLY A 188 24.93 -5.05 -6.30
CA GLY A 188 24.80 -4.92 -7.74
C GLY A 188 24.89 -3.46 -8.19
N THR A 189 26.11 -2.94 -8.33
CA THR A 189 26.37 -1.70 -9.08
C THR A 189 25.95 -1.90 -10.54
N ARG A 190 24.75 -1.44 -10.91
CA ARG A 190 24.35 -1.26 -12.31
C ARG A 190 24.62 0.18 -12.71
N GLU A 191 25.86 0.43 -13.12
CA GLU A 191 26.17 1.61 -13.91
C GLU A 191 25.53 1.49 -15.29
N ARG A 192 24.64 2.47 -15.56
CA ARG A 192 24.33 3.11 -16.84
C ARG A 192 24.86 2.39 -18.10
N GLY A 193 23.99 1.59 -18.70
CA GLY A 193 24.01 1.35 -20.14
C GLY A 193 23.19 2.43 -20.85
N GLU A 194 23.81 3.07 -21.85
CA GLU A 194 23.21 3.93 -22.86
C GLU A 194 21.85 3.46 -23.40
N PRO A 195 21.05 4.40 -23.90
CA PRO A 195 20.48 4.14 -25.21
C PRO A 195 20.78 5.27 -26.20
N ASP A 196 21.58 4.89 -27.20
CA ASP A 196 21.36 5.10 -28.62
C ASP A 196 20.53 6.32 -29.04
N GLY A 197 21.24 7.43 -29.26
CA GLY A 197 20.78 8.47 -30.15
C GLY A 197 20.93 8.02 -31.61
N ARG A 198 19.96 7.27 -32.16
CA ARG A 198 19.78 7.16 -33.62
C ARG A 198 18.32 7.02 -34.04
N SER A 199 18.01 7.79 -35.09
CA SER A 199 16.90 7.66 -36.04
C SER A 199 15.51 8.07 -35.53
N ALA A 200 14.68 8.77 -36.28
CA ALA A 200 14.75 9.29 -37.63
C ALA A 200 13.47 10.12 -37.88
N ARG A 201 13.41 10.74 -39.08
CA ARG A 201 12.21 11.24 -39.77
C ARG A 201 11.75 12.62 -39.26
N GLY A 202 11.75 13.68 -40.07
CA GLY A 202 11.30 13.72 -41.45
C GLY A 202 9.81 13.97 -41.47
N SER A 203 9.40 15.23 -41.33
CA SER A 203 8.06 15.70 -41.67
C SER A 203 8.14 17.13 -42.22
N VAL A 204 8.47 17.18 -43.51
CA VAL A 204 8.02 18.24 -44.41
C VAL A 204 6.52 18.08 -44.59
N THR A 205 5.68 19.02 -44.14
CA THR A 205 4.41 19.40 -44.80
C THR A 205 3.65 20.50 -44.05
N GLY A 206 3.12 21.45 -44.82
CA GLY A 206 2.13 22.46 -44.40
C GLY A 206 2.71 23.88 -44.42
N VAL A 207 2.15 24.89 -45.09
CA VAL A 207 0.83 25.06 -45.70
C VAL A 207 0.97 26.17 -46.75
N GLY A 208 0.62 25.90 -48.01
CA GLY A 208 0.53 26.90 -49.07
C GLY A 208 -0.74 26.68 -49.86
N SER A 209 -1.78 27.44 -49.52
CA SER A 209 -3.11 27.43 -50.15
C SER A 209 -3.04 27.52 -51.68
N PRO A 210 -3.79 26.68 -52.43
CA PRO A 210 -4.14 27.03 -53.79
C PRO A 210 -5.33 27.97 -53.80
N ALA A 211 -5.14 29.11 -54.48
CA ALA A 211 -6.20 30.01 -54.91
C ALA A 211 -7.28 29.25 -55.67
N GLY A 212 -8.54 29.58 -55.37
CA GLY A 212 -9.70 29.03 -56.09
C GLY A 212 -9.71 29.44 -57.56
N PRO A 213 -10.36 28.66 -58.44
CA PRO A 213 -10.60 29.11 -59.80
C PRO A 213 -11.80 30.06 -59.82
N ASP A 214 -11.53 31.31 -60.19
CA ASP A 214 -12.45 32.09 -61.03
C ASP A 214 -12.73 31.29 -62.31
N ARG A 215 -14.01 31.11 -62.64
CA ARG A 215 -14.56 31.08 -64.01
C ARG A 215 -16.09 30.87 -64.00
N ASN A 216 -16.78 32.00 -64.18
CA ASN A 216 -17.84 32.29 -65.14
C ASN A 216 -18.82 31.17 -65.55
#